data_AF-A0A0Q6ZN26-F1
#
_entry.id   AF-A0A0Q6ZN26-F1
#
_cell.length_a   1.000
_cell.length_b   1.000
_cell.length_c   1.000
_cell.angle_alpha   90.00
_cell.angle_beta   90.00
_cell.angle_gamma   90.00
#
_symmetry.space_group_name_H-M   'P 1'
#
loop_
_entity.id
_entity.type
_entity.pdbx_description
1 polymer ?
#
loop_
_entity_poly.entity_id
_entity_poly.type
_entity_poly.pdbx_seq_one_letter_code
_entity_poly.pdbx_strand_id
1 'polypeptide(L)'
;MDQRPDPRLDTRPNVTQNAGMSGASWGIAILLIVVIAAAAFFVFGNRDTADTTTAPATSTSEPATPPAASDTAPATPPAATTAPATPPAADPATPAPSTPPATTP
;
A
#
# COMPACT_ATOMS: atom_id res chain seq x y z
N MET A 1 -67.94 0.86 81.60
CA MET A 1 -66.86 0.39 80.71
C MET A 1 -65.56 0.80 81.35
N ASP A 2 -64.86 -0.13 82.00
CA ASP A 2 -63.55 0.15 82.57
C ASP A 2 -62.52 0.15 81.45
N GLN A 3 -62.31 1.30 80.81
CA GLN A 3 -61.11 1.54 80.01
C GLN A 3 -59.93 1.72 80.97
N ARG A 4 -59.49 0.63 81.61
CA ARG A 4 -58.19 0.62 82.26
C ARG A 4 -57.16 0.70 81.13
N PRO A 5 -56.30 1.72 81.09
CA PRO A 5 -55.22 1.80 80.12
C PRO A 5 -54.41 0.49 80.17
N ASP A 6 -54.29 -0.19 79.04
CA ASP A 6 -53.55 -1.46 78.97
C ASP A 6 -52.04 -1.15 79.04
N PRO A 7 -51.35 -1.51 80.13
CA PRO A 7 -49.93 -1.20 80.33
C PRO A 7 -49.03 -1.83 79.25
N ARG A 8 -49.54 -2.82 78.49
CA ARG A 8 -48.82 -3.43 77.37
C ARG A 8 -48.62 -2.50 76.18
N LEU A 9 -49.43 -1.44 76.04
CA LEU A 9 -49.19 -0.42 75.01
C LEU A 9 -47.98 0.44 75.36
N ASP A 10 -47.78 0.74 76.65
CA ASP A 10 -46.64 1.54 77.15
C ASP A 10 -45.33 0.75 77.18
N THR A 11 -45.40 -0.59 77.14
CA THR A 11 -44.21 -1.46 77.13
C THR A 11 -43.75 -1.85 75.72
N ARG A 12 -44.42 -1.37 74.65
CA ARG A 12 -43.97 -1.72 73.30
C ARG A 12 -42.61 -1.06 73.03
N PRO A 13 -41.58 -1.83 72.65
CA PRO A 13 -40.32 -1.25 72.21
C PRO A 13 -40.59 -0.29 71.06
N ASN A 14 -40.14 0.96 71.20
CA ASN A 14 -40.15 1.89 70.08
C ASN A 14 -39.12 1.42 69.05
N VAL A 15 -39.55 0.58 68.12
CA VAL A 15 -38.76 0.25 66.95
C VAL A 15 -38.80 1.48 66.06
N THR A 16 -37.75 2.31 66.15
CA THR A 16 -37.50 3.33 65.13
C THR A 16 -37.24 2.59 63.83
N GLN A 17 -38.29 2.37 63.04
CA GLN A 17 -38.12 1.95 61.67
C GLN A 17 -37.40 3.10 60.99
N ASN A 18 -36.16 2.88 60.60
CA ASN A 18 -35.42 3.75 59.69
C ASN A 18 -36.07 3.65 58.30
N ALA A 19 -37.35 4.02 58.20
CA ALA A 19 -38.15 4.05 56.97
C ALA A 19 -37.77 5.25 56.08
N GLY A 20 -36.75 6.01 56.48
CA GLY A 20 -36.42 7.31 55.95
C GLY A 20 -34.93 7.49 55.73
N MET A 21 -34.24 6.51 55.15
CA MET A 21 -33.12 6.90 54.28
C MET A 21 -33.77 7.49 53.03
N SER A 22 -34.21 8.75 53.15
CA SER A 22 -34.94 9.56 52.16
C SER A 22 -34.51 9.21 50.74
N GLY A 23 -35.44 9.11 49.79
CA GLY A 23 -35.12 8.78 48.39
C GLY A 23 -34.04 9.69 47.78
N ALA A 24 -33.84 10.88 48.34
CA ALA A 24 -32.71 11.75 48.05
C ALA A 24 -31.35 11.14 48.42
N SER A 25 -31.21 10.54 49.60
CA SER A 25 -29.97 9.88 50.06
C SER A 25 -29.60 8.68 49.18
N TRP A 26 -30.59 7.92 48.70
CA TRP A 26 -30.33 6.82 47.76
C TRP A 26 -29.96 7.36 46.37
N GLY A 27 -30.63 8.42 45.90
CA GLY A 27 -30.27 9.10 44.66
C GLY A 27 -28.87 9.73 44.69
N ILE A 28 -28.47 10.32 45.82
CA ILE A 28 -27.12 10.85 46.04
C ILE A 28 -26.10 9.71 46.02
N ALA A 29 -26.40 8.56 46.64
CA ALA A 29 -25.51 7.41 46.60
C ALA A 29 -25.28 6.91 45.16
N ILE A 30 -26.33 6.83 44.34
CA ILE A 30 -26.18 6.46 42.92
C ILE A 30 -25.35 7.48 42.16
N LEU A 31 -25.63 8.78 42.34
CA LEU A 31 -24.87 9.85 41.67
C LEU A 31 -23.38 9.76 42.01
N LEU A 32 -23.04 9.54 43.28
CA LEU A 32 -21.66 9.35 43.70
C LEU A 32 -21.01 8.14 43.03
N ILE A 33 -21.72 7.00 42.94
CA ILE A 33 -21.21 5.80 42.27
C ILE A 33 -20.94 6.09 40.79
N VAL A 34 -21.85 6.77 40.09
CA VAL A 34 -21.67 7.11 38.66
C VAL A 34 -20.49 8.04 38.44
N VAL A 35 -20.31 9.06 39.30
CA VAL A 35 -19.17 9.99 39.22
C VAL A 35 -17.84 9.26 39.46
N ILE A 36 -17.78 8.39 40.47
CA ILE A 36 -16.60 7.59 40.76
C ILE A 36 -16.30 6.63 39.61
N ALA A 37 -17.33 5.97 39.06
CA ALA A 37 -17.19 5.08 37.92
C ALA A 37 -16.71 5.82 36.66
N ALA A 38 -17.21 7.03 36.39
CA ALA A 38 -16.76 7.86 35.27
C ALA A 38 -15.31 8.32 35.44
N ALA A 39 -14.92 8.74 36.65
CA ALA A 39 -13.53 9.09 36.96
C ALA A 39 -12.61 7.86 36.84
N ALA A 40 -13.03 6.71 37.35
CA ALA A 40 -12.29 5.46 37.22
C ALA A 40 -12.19 5.00 35.76
N PHE A 41 -13.25 5.15 34.96
CA PHE A 41 -13.22 4.86 33.53
C PHE A 41 -12.23 5.76 32.80
N PHE A 42 -12.19 7.06 33.12
CA PHE A 42 -11.21 7.97 32.54
C PHE A 42 -9.76 7.61 32.95
N VAL A 43 -9.54 7.21 34.20
CA VAL A 43 -8.21 6.89 34.75
C VAL A 43 -7.70 5.50 34.36
N PHE A 44 -8.59 4.50 34.31
CA PHE A 44 -8.25 3.09 34.12
C PHE A 44 -8.76 2.51 32.79
N GLY A 45 -9.93 2.95 32.31
CA GLY A 45 -10.60 2.44 31.10
C GLY A 45 -10.19 3.12 29.80
N ASN A 46 -9.64 4.34 29.84
CA ASN A 46 -9.10 5.02 28.66
C ASN A 46 -7.67 4.54 28.28
N ARG A 47 -7.27 3.35 28.70
CA ARG A 47 -5.97 2.75 28.31
C ARG A 47 -6.06 1.90 27.04
N ASP A 48 -7.24 1.63 26.51
CA ASP A 48 -7.45 0.75 25.35
C ASP A 48 -7.88 1.50 24.07
N THR A 49 -7.18 2.58 23.71
CA THR A 49 -7.26 3.09 22.32
C THR A 49 -5.93 3.65 21.82
N ALA A 50 -4.83 3.10 22.33
CA ALA A 50 -3.52 3.26 21.73
C ALA A 50 -2.88 1.91 21.41
N ASP A 51 -3.68 0.91 21.02
CA ASP A 51 -3.19 -0.09 20.08
C ASP A 51 -3.35 0.45 18.65
N THR A 52 -2.59 1.51 18.36
CA THR A 52 -2.28 1.95 16.99
C THR A 52 -1.19 1.07 16.38
N THR A 53 -1.21 -0.23 16.65
CA THR A 53 -0.40 -1.19 15.91
C THR A 53 -1.23 -1.68 14.73
N THR A 54 -1.56 -0.78 13.80
CA THR A 54 -1.76 -1.21 12.43
C THR A 54 -0.40 -1.68 11.96
N ALA A 55 -0.18 -2.99 11.93
CA ALA A 55 0.96 -3.56 11.23
C ALA A 55 0.99 -2.92 9.83
N PRO A 56 2.15 -2.44 9.34
CA PRO A 56 2.21 -1.90 7.99
C PRO A 56 1.60 -2.92 7.02
N ALA A 57 0.60 -2.50 6.25
CA ALA A 57 0.05 -3.36 5.22
C ALA A 57 1.17 -3.64 4.21
N THR A 58 1.59 -4.91 4.12
CA THR A 58 2.58 -5.33 3.13
C THR A 58 1.92 -5.30 1.75
N SER A 59 2.06 -4.20 1.03
CA SER A 59 1.71 -4.15 -0.39
C SER A 59 2.81 -4.88 -1.17
N THR A 60 2.53 -6.12 -1.59
CA THR A 60 3.38 -6.79 -2.58
C THR A 60 2.96 -6.28 -3.97
N SER A 61 3.85 -5.55 -4.64
CA SER A 61 3.69 -5.23 -6.06
C SER A 61 4.42 -6.30 -6.86
N GLU A 62 3.68 -7.09 -7.64
CA GLU A 62 4.29 -7.96 -8.64
C GLU A 62 5.02 -7.08 -9.68
N PRO A 63 6.28 -7.39 -10.04
CA PRO A 63 6.96 -6.68 -11.12
C PRO A 63 6.15 -6.80 -12.43
N ALA A 64 5.91 -5.68 -13.10
CA ALA A 64 5.25 -5.70 -14.40
C ALA A 64 6.14 -6.45 -15.42
N THR A 65 5.56 -7.42 -16.13
CA THR A 65 6.25 -8.11 -17.24
C THR A 65 6.62 -7.08 -18.29
N PRO A 66 7.92 -6.90 -18.62
CA PRO A 66 8.33 -5.98 -19.67
C PRO A 66 7.76 -6.45 -21.02
N PRO A 67 7.50 -5.52 -21.97
CA PRO A 67 7.09 -5.89 -23.32
C PRO A 67 8.08 -6.89 -23.92
N ALA A 68 7.57 -7.92 -24.60
CA ALA A 68 8.43 -8.85 -25.32
C ALA A 68 9.29 -8.08 -26.31
N ALA A 69 10.61 -8.28 -26.26
CA ALA A 69 11.50 -7.73 -27.26
C ALA A 69 11.12 -8.35 -28.60
N SER A 70 10.66 -7.52 -29.54
CA SER A 70 10.49 -7.96 -30.92
C SER A 70 11.88 -8.19 -31.50
N ASP A 71 12.25 -9.45 -31.67
CA ASP A 71 13.45 -9.85 -32.41
C ASP A 71 13.33 -9.34 -33.84
N THR A 72 13.95 -8.19 -34.10
CA THR A 72 14.18 -7.72 -35.47
C THR A 72 15.35 -8.52 -35.99
N ALA A 73 15.06 -9.53 -36.83
CA ALA A 73 16.09 -10.31 -37.50
C ALA A 73 17.07 -9.37 -38.25
N PRO A 74 18.38 -9.61 -38.21
CA PRO A 74 19.34 -8.84 -38.97
C PRO A 74 18.96 -8.81 -40.46
N ALA A 75 18.97 -7.62 -41.05
CA ALA A 75 18.70 -7.46 -42.48
C ALA A 75 19.75 -8.22 -43.30
N THR A 76 19.31 -9.01 -44.28
CA THR A 76 20.20 -9.72 -45.20
C THR A 76 21.05 -8.69 -45.96
N PRO A 77 22.39 -8.80 -45.94
CA PRO A 77 23.24 -7.86 -46.68
C PRO A 77 22.97 -7.96 -48.18
N PRO A 78 23.08 -6.85 -48.93
CA PRO A 78 22.84 -6.85 -50.37
C PRO A 78 23.84 -7.77 -51.07
N ALA A 79 23.34 -8.55 -52.04
CA ALA A 79 24.17 -9.45 -52.81
C ALA A 79 25.25 -8.65 -53.57
N ALA A 80 26.50 -9.11 -53.48
CA ALA A 80 27.60 -8.52 -54.22
C ALA A 80 27.32 -8.65 -55.73
N THR A 81 27.31 -7.51 -56.42
CA THR A 81 27.17 -7.49 -57.88
C THR A 81 28.52 -7.80 -58.48
N THR A 82 28.66 -8.96 -59.12
CA THR A 82 29.88 -9.33 -59.85
C THR A 82 29.99 -8.46 -61.10
N ALA A 83 31.09 -7.72 -61.23
CA ALA A 83 31.35 -6.92 -62.42
C ALA A 83 31.60 -7.82 -63.65
N PRO A 84 31.21 -7.38 -64.87
CA PRO A 84 31.53 -8.10 -66.10
C PRO A 84 33.03 -8.30 -66.28
N ALA A 85 33.44 -9.49 -66.75
CA ALA A 85 34.83 -9.80 -67.01
C ALA A 85 35.39 -8.93 -68.15
N THR A 86 36.64 -8.49 -68.00
CA THR A 86 37.34 -7.67 -69.00
C THR A 86 37.56 -8.48 -70.28
N PRO A 87 37.27 -7.93 -71.48
CA PRO A 87 37.57 -8.61 -72.74
C PRO A 87 39.09 -8.82 -72.92
N PRO A 88 39.52 -9.82 -73.70
CA PRO A 88 40.94 -10.02 -73.99
C PRO A 88 41.55 -8.79 -74.66
N ALA A 89 42.82 -8.50 -74.33
CA ALA A 89 43.56 -7.42 -74.96
C ALA A 89 43.76 -7.69 -76.46
N ALA A 90 43.59 -6.67 -77.29
CA ALA A 90 43.90 -6.73 -78.71
C ALA A 90 45.42 -6.80 -78.91
N ASP A 91 45.84 -7.61 -79.89
CA ASP A 91 47.24 -7.84 -80.22
C ASP A 91 47.91 -6.54 -80.74
N PRO A 92 49.14 -6.20 -80.32
CA PRO A 92 49.81 -4.98 -80.77
C PRO A 92 50.01 -4.98 -82.28
N ALA A 93 49.66 -3.86 -82.94
CA ALA A 93 49.86 -3.71 -84.37
C ALA A 93 51.35 -3.76 -84.73
N THR A 94 51.71 -4.62 -85.69
CA THR A 94 53.07 -4.71 -86.23
C THR A 94 53.48 -3.37 -86.88
N PRO A 95 54.66 -2.81 -86.56
CA PRO A 95 55.11 -1.55 -87.16
C PRO A 95 55.23 -1.67 -88.68
N ALA A 96 54.77 -0.65 -89.41
CA ALA A 96 54.93 -0.58 -90.85
C ALA A 96 56.43 -0.45 -91.22
N PRO A 97 56.88 -1.10 -92.31
CA PRO A 97 58.25 -0.96 -92.78
C PRO A 97 58.53 0.50 -93.20
N SER A 98 59.65 1.05 -92.72
CA SER A 98 60.09 2.39 -93.09
C SER A 98 60.68 2.39 -94.50
N THR A 99 60.12 3.21 -95.39
CA THR A 99 60.72 3.49 -96.69
C THR A 99 61.88 4.49 -96.53
N PRO A 100 63.08 4.19 -97.05
CA PRO A 100 64.21 5.13 -97.01
C PRO A 100 63.94 6.35 -97.91
N PRO A 101 64.51 7.52 -97.58
CA PRO A 101 64.31 8.73 -98.35
C PRO A 101 64.88 8.57 -99.77
N ALA A 102 64.11 9.02 -100.76
CA ALA A 102 64.54 9.07 -102.15
C ALA A 102 65.66 10.12 -102.31
N THR A 103 66.84 9.70 -102.77
CA THR A 103 67.91 10.60 -103.17
C THR A 103 67.76 10.96 -104.64
N THR A 104 67.64 12.24 -104.96
CA THR A 104 67.71 12.81 -106.33
C THR A 104 68.98 13.66 -106.40
N PRO A 105 69.90 13.38 -107.34
CA PRO A 105 69.92 14.08 -108.63
C PRO A 105 70.10 13.18 -109.86
#